data_AF-A0A453LI68-F1
#
_entry.id   AF-A0A453LI68-F1
#
_cell.length_a   1.000
_cell.length_b   1.000
_cell.length_c   1.000
_cell.angle_alpha   90.00
_cell.angle_beta   90.00
_cell.angle_gamma   90.00
#
_symmetry.space_group_name_H-M   'P 1'
#
loop_
_entity.id
_entity.type
_entity.pdbx_description
1 polymer ?
#
loop_
_entity_poly.entity_id
_entity_poly.type
_entity_poly.pdbx_seq_one_letter_code
_entity_poly.pdbx_strand_id
1 'polypeptide(L)'
;MLAPLGLLQAIEDGTKLLFKEDILPSRGDISLFSIGPSIAVISVLLSFLVIPLGYHFVLADLSIGVFLWIAISSIAPIGLLMAGYSSNNKYSFLGGLRAAAESISYEIPLTFCVLAISLRVIR
;
A
#
# COMPACT_ATOMS: atom_id res chain seq x y z
N MET A 1 9.57 -10.02 -25.67
CA MET A 1 9.16 -9.92 -27.09
C MET A 1 8.06 -10.96 -27.25
N LEU A 2 6.78 -10.65 -27.39
CA LEU A 2 6.12 -9.48 -27.97
C LEU A 2 4.62 -9.56 -27.59
N ALA A 3 4.01 -8.48 -27.08
CA ALA A 3 2.59 -8.22 -27.27
C ALA A 3 2.48 -7.00 -28.20
N PRO A 4 1.61 -6.98 -29.22
CA PRO A 4 1.60 -5.92 -30.25
C PRO A 4 1.39 -4.48 -29.73
N LEU A 5 1.06 -4.31 -28.44
CA LEU A 5 0.84 -3.02 -27.76
C LEU A 5 1.40 -3.01 -26.32
N GLY A 6 2.31 -3.93 -25.97
CA GLY A 6 2.83 -4.05 -24.59
C GLY A 6 1.83 -4.60 -23.56
N LEU A 7 0.66 -5.07 -23.99
CA LEU A 7 -0.43 -5.53 -23.10
C LEU A 7 -0.04 -6.70 -22.18
N LEU A 8 0.85 -7.59 -22.65
CA LEU A 8 1.33 -8.73 -21.86
C LEU A 8 2.56 -8.41 -21.01
N GLN A 9 3.09 -7.16 -21.06
CA GLN A 9 4.33 -6.79 -20.38
C GLN A 9 4.23 -6.99 -18.86
N ALA A 10 3.11 -6.59 -18.25
CA ALA A 10 2.90 -6.76 -16.81
C ALA A 10 2.89 -8.24 -16.38
N ILE A 11 2.36 -9.13 -17.23
CA ILE A 11 2.34 -10.57 -16.98
C ILE A 11 3.75 -11.15 -17.13
N GLU A 12 4.51 -10.72 -18.14
CA GLU A 12 5.91 -11.12 -18.34
C GLU A 12 6.78 -10.72 -17.15
N ASP A 13 6.66 -9.47 -16.67
CA ASP A 13 7.43 -8.98 -15.52
C ASP A 13 7.03 -9.69 -14.22
N GLY A 14 5.74 -9.93 -13.97
CA GLY A 14 5.27 -10.69 -12.82
C GLY A 14 5.77 -12.14 -12.83
N THR A 15 5.66 -12.81 -13.97
CA THR A 15 6.13 -14.20 -14.14
C THR A 15 7.65 -14.27 -13.92
N LYS A 16 8.40 -13.32 -14.47
CA LYS A 16 9.85 -13.22 -14.27
C LYS A 16 10.24 -13.06 -12.80
N LEU A 17 9.48 -12.28 -12.03
CA LEU A 17 9.75 -12.10 -10.60
C LEU A 17 9.46 -13.38 -9.81
N LEU A 18 8.42 -14.16 -10.17
CA LEU A 18 8.09 -15.43 -9.50
C LEU A 18 9.13 -16.54 -9.72
N PHE A 19 9.79 -16.57 -10.89
CA PHE A 19 10.85 -17.54 -11.19
C PHE A 19 12.22 -17.10 -10.68
N LYS A 20 12.35 -15.88 -10.12
CA LYS A 20 13.62 -15.37 -9.65
C LYS A 20 13.91 -15.88 -8.24
N GLU A 21 15.17 -16.20 -7.97
CA GLU A 21 15.60 -16.59 -6.62
C GLU A 21 15.43 -15.43 -5.64
N ASP A 22 14.73 -15.69 -4.54
CA ASP A 22 14.57 -14.75 -3.44
C ASP A 22 15.85 -14.71 -2.60
N ILE A 23 16.74 -13.76 -2.91
CA ILE A 23 17.98 -13.54 -2.18
C ILE A 23 17.67 -12.76 -0.90
N LEU A 24 17.56 -13.46 0.22
CA LEU A 24 17.33 -12.86 1.53
C LEU A 24 18.62 -12.26 2.13
N PRO A 25 18.55 -11.11 2.82
CA PRO A 25 19.71 -10.50 3.43
C PRO A 25 20.24 -11.35 4.61
N SER A 26 21.51 -11.79 4.53
CA SER A 26 22.14 -12.66 5.54
C SER A 26 22.25 -12.06 6.95
N ARG A 27 22.08 -10.74 7.11
CA ARG A 27 22.15 -10.02 8.38
C ARG A 27 20.80 -9.44 8.83
N GLY A 28 19.74 -9.59 8.04
CA GLY A 28 18.42 -9.00 8.31
C GLY A 28 17.45 -9.96 8.97
N ASP A 29 16.40 -9.41 9.60
CA ASP A 29 15.31 -10.20 10.18
C ASP A 29 14.40 -10.72 9.06
N ILE A 30 14.54 -12.00 8.71
CA ILE A 30 13.85 -12.65 7.59
C ILE A 30 12.32 -12.55 7.71
N SER A 31 11.77 -12.81 8.90
CA SER A 31 10.32 -12.73 9.14
C SER A 31 9.80 -11.31 8.94
N LEU A 32 10.53 -10.32 9.44
CA LEU A 32 10.12 -8.92 9.38
C LEU A 32 10.28 -8.35 7.95
N PHE A 33 11.28 -8.83 7.20
CA PHE A 33 11.52 -8.49 5.81
C PHE A 33 10.43 -8.99 4.87
N SER A 34 9.88 -10.18 5.14
CA SER A 34 8.75 -10.70 4.37
C SER A 34 7.42 -10.03 4.77
N ILE A 35 7.19 -9.80 6.07
CA ILE A 35 5.90 -9.28 6.57
C ILE A 35 5.74 -7.79 6.23
N GLY A 36 6.81 -7.00 6.24
CA GLY A 36 6.75 -5.55 6.00
C GLY A 36 6.03 -5.18 4.70
N PRO A 37 6.49 -5.67 3.53
CA PRO A 37 5.82 -5.44 2.25
C PRO A 37 4.40 -6.01 2.20
N SER A 38 4.16 -7.17 2.82
CA SER A 38 2.81 -7.77 2.87
C SER A 38 1.80 -6.86 3.57
N ILE A 39 2.16 -6.23 4.70
CA ILE A 39 1.28 -5.31 5.42
C ILE A 39 0.87 -4.13 4.53
N ALA A 40 1.82 -3.54 3.81
CA ALA A 40 1.55 -2.42 2.91
C ALA A 40 0.59 -2.82 1.78
N VAL A 41 0.80 -3.99 1.16
CA VAL A 41 -0.07 -4.50 0.09
C VAL A 41 -1.46 -4.86 0.62
N ILE A 42 -1.55 -5.51 1.78
CA ILE A 42 -2.83 -5.90 2.39
C ILE A 42 -3.67 -4.66 2.74
N SER A 43 -3.04 -3.61 3.27
CA SER A 43 -3.71 -2.34 3.55
C SER A 43 -4.37 -1.77 2.28
N VAL A 44 -3.65 -1.73 1.15
CA VAL A 44 -4.21 -1.24 -0.12
C VAL A 44 -5.32 -2.15 -0.65
N LEU A 45 -5.14 -3.47 -0.59
CA LEU A 45 -6.17 -4.43 -1.02
C LEU A 45 -7.44 -4.30 -0.17
N LEU A 46 -7.32 -4.07 1.14
CA LEU A 46 -8.47 -3.88 2.02
C LEU A 46 -9.21 -2.57 1.72
N SER A 47 -8.49 -1.52 1.32
CA SER A 47 -9.09 -0.26 0.87
C SER A 47 -10.02 -0.39 -0.34
N PHE A 48 -9.86 -1.41 -1.19
CA PHE A 48 -10.80 -1.67 -2.28
C PHE A 48 -12.21 -2.10 -1.81
N LEU A 49 -12.35 -2.57 -0.57
CA LEU A 49 -13.65 -2.96 -0.01
C LEU A 49 -14.65 -1.80 0.06
N VAL A 50 -14.14 -0.58 0.26
CA VAL A 50 -14.93 0.64 0.43
C VAL A 50 -15.38 1.24 -0.91
N ILE A 51 -14.71 0.91 -2.01
CA ILE A 51 -14.91 1.59 -3.29
C ILE A 51 -16.15 1.00 -4.00
N PRO A 52 -17.19 1.81 -4.27
CA PRO A 52 -18.35 1.35 -5.04
C PRO A 52 -17.97 1.19 -6.51
N LEU A 53 -18.07 -0.02 -7.08
CA LEU A 53 -17.75 -0.29 -8.49
C LEU A 53 -18.96 -0.13 -9.43
N GLY A 54 -20.17 0.01 -8.88
CA GLY A 54 -21.39 0.28 -9.63
C GLY A 54 -22.61 0.51 -8.74
N TYR A 55 -23.73 0.92 -9.33
CA TYR A 55 -24.98 1.25 -8.61
C TYR A 55 -25.50 0.14 -7.68
N HIS A 56 -25.21 -1.13 -7.99
CA HIS A 56 -25.56 -2.30 -7.17
C HIS A 56 -24.33 -3.12 -6.74
N PHE A 57 -23.12 -2.65 -7.04
CA PHE A 57 -21.88 -3.38 -6.79
C PHE A 57 -21.04 -2.62 -5.76
N VAL A 58 -21.55 -2.64 -4.53
CA VAL A 58 -20.83 -2.17 -3.34
C VAL A 58 -20.49 -3.40 -2.53
N LEU A 59 -19.19 -3.63 -2.32
CA LEU A 59 -18.67 -4.82 -1.65
C LEU A 59 -19.02 -4.82 -0.14
N ALA A 60 -19.08 -3.62 0.46
CA ALA A 60 -19.66 -3.40 1.78
C ALA A 60 -20.24 -1.97 1.87
N ASP A 61 -21.57 -1.86 2.00
CA ASP A 61 -22.26 -0.58 2.17
C ASP A 61 -22.10 -0.11 3.64
N LEU A 62 -20.93 0.46 3.94
CA LEU A 62 -20.65 1.04 5.24
C LEU A 62 -20.95 2.53 5.22
N SER A 63 -21.82 2.97 6.14
CA SER A 63 -22.10 4.40 6.38
C SER A 63 -20.85 5.21 6.75
N ILE A 64 -19.76 4.53 7.16
CA ILE A 64 -18.49 5.12 7.61
C ILE A 64 -17.35 4.74 6.64
N GLY A 65 -17.66 4.31 5.40
CA GLY A 65 -16.68 3.75 4.47
C GLY A 65 -15.47 4.64 4.23
N VAL A 66 -15.69 5.94 4.00
CA VAL A 66 -14.61 6.90 3.74
C VAL A 66 -13.66 7.07 4.93
N PHE A 67 -14.18 7.02 6.16
CA PHE A 67 -13.36 7.09 7.38
C PHE A 67 -12.56 5.80 7.59
N LEU A 68 -13.17 4.65 7.28
CA LEU A 68 -12.50 3.35 7.30
C LEU A 68 -11.34 3.32 6.31
N TRP A 69 -11.53 3.88 5.11
CA TRP A 69 -10.47 3.96 4.10
C TRP A 69 -9.24 4.73 4.60
N ILE A 70 -9.45 5.88 5.25
CA ILE A 70 -8.36 6.66 5.86
C ILE A 70 -7.68 5.84 6.97
N ALA A 71 -8.46 5.20 7.84
CA ALA A 71 -7.93 4.38 8.94
C ALA A 71 -7.05 3.22 8.43
N ILE A 72 -7.47 2.55 7.35
CA ILE A 72 -6.70 1.45 6.73
C ILE A 72 -5.43 1.99 6.07
N SER A 73 -5.49 3.15 5.41
CA SER A 73 -4.34 3.80 4.77
C SER A 73 -3.22 4.11 5.77
N SER A 74 -3.57 4.47 7.02
CA SER A 74 -2.61 4.77 8.09
C SER A 74 -1.73 3.59 8.52
N ILE A 75 -2.08 2.37 8.10
CA ILE A 75 -1.31 1.15 8.39
C ILE A 75 -0.16 0.97 7.39
N ALA A 76 -0.28 1.49 6.16
CA ALA A 76 0.73 1.32 5.12
C ALA A 76 2.14 1.87 5.48
N PRO A 77 2.28 3.04 6.15
CA PRO A 77 3.58 3.55 6.59
C PRO A 77 4.34 2.60 7.53
N ILE A 78 3.60 1.81 8.34
CA ILE A 78 4.20 0.83 9.27
C ILE A 78 4.88 -0.29 8.48
N GLY A 79 4.25 -0.76 7.39
CA GLY A 79 4.84 -1.76 6.49
C GLY A 79 6.15 -1.26 5.84
N LEU A 80 6.18 0.02 5.45
CA LEU A 80 7.38 0.66 4.90
C LEU A 80 8.52 0.74 5.93
N LEU A 81 8.22 1.08 7.17
CA LEU A 81 9.21 1.12 8.26
C LEU A 81 9.75 -0.28 8.59
N MET A 82 8.89 -1.30 8.68
CA MET A 82 9.30 -2.68 8.92
C MET A 82 10.20 -3.21 7.79
N ALA A 83 9.87 -2.92 6.53
CA ALA A 83 10.70 -3.30 5.39
C ALA A 83 12.08 -2.60 5.42
N GLY A 84 12.12 -1.31 5.80
CA GLY A 84 13.38 -0.57 5.93
C GLY A 84 14.26 -1.05 7.08
N TYR A 85 13.66 -1.35 8.24
CA TYR A 85 14.37 -1.82 9.44
C TYR A 85 14.92 -3.23 9.28
N SER A 86 14.12 -4.15 8.75
CA SER A 86 14.46 -5.57 8.59
C SER A 86 15.65 -5.84 7.66
N SER A 87 15.92 -4.93 6.72
CA SER A 87 17.05 -5.04 5.78
C SER A 87 18.43 -4.91 6.44
N ASN A 88 18.51 -4.46 7.71
CA ASN A 88 19.73 -4.28 8.50
C ASN A 88 20.87 -3.57 7.74
N ASN A 89 20.52 -2.51 7.01
CA ASN A 89 21.44 -1.67 6.25
C ASN A 89 21.11 -0.19 6.47
N LYS A 90 22.13 0.65 6.74
CA LYS A 90 21.96 2.07 7.05
C LYS A 90 21.20 2.81 5.95
N TYR A 91 21.48 2.50 4.68
CA TYR A 91 20.84 3.16 3.55
C TYR A 91 19.38 2.72 3.36
N SER A 92 19.09 1.42 3.50
CA SER A 92 17.73 0.90 3.41
C SER A 92 16.83 1.45 4.52
N PHE A 93 17.38 1.57 5.74
CA PHE A 93 16.65 2.13 6.87
C PHE A 93 16.33 3.62 6.69
N LEU A 94 17.31 4.42 6.25
CA LEU A 94 17.07 5.83 5.91
C LEU A 94 16.07 5.99 4.75
N GLY A 95 16.12 5.10 3.75
CA GLY A 95 15.14 5.07 2.67
C GLY A 95 13.72 4.77 3.17
N GLY A 96 13.56 3.77 4.04
CA GLY A 96 12.28 3.43 4.66
C GLY A 96 11.72 4.57 5.52
N LEU A 97 12.57 5.23 6.31
CA LEU A 97 12.18 6.41 7.09
C LEU A 97 11.68 7.56 6.21
N ARG A 98 12.34 7.81 5.08
CA ARG A 98 11.93 8.86 4.13
C ARG A 98 10.58 8.55 3.50
N ALA A 99 10.38 7.31 3.02
CA ALA A 99 9.11 6.88 2.44
C ALA A 99 7.96 6.95 3.46
N ALA A 100 8.22 6.54 4.70
CA ALA A 100 7.24 6.66 5.78
C ALA A 100 6.88 8.12 6.07
N ALA A 101 7.89 9.00 6.22
CA ALA A 101 7.66 10.42 6.46
C ALA A 101 6.88 11.08 5.31
N GLU A 102 7.17 10.71 4.06
CA GLU A 102 6.45 11.17 2.88
C GLU A 102 4.98 10.74 2.93
N SER A 103 4.72 9.45 3.14
CA SER A 103 3.34 8.93 3.21
C SER A 103 2.51 9.61 4.30
N ILE A 104 3.05 9.76 5.51
CA ILE A 104 2.38 10.43 6.64
C ILE A 104 2.13 11.91 6.31
N SER A 105 3.08 12.57 5.65
CA SER A 105 2.96 13.98 5.28
C SER A 105 1.84 14.21 4.27
N TYR A 106 1.58 13.26 3.37
CA TYR A 106 0.49 13.35 2.39
C TYR A 106 -0.85 12.83 2.92
N GLU A 107 -0.86 12.06 3.99
CA GLU A 107 -2.09 11.54 4.61
C GLU A 107 -2.90 12.63 5.33
N ILE A 108 -2.21 13.57 5.99
CA ILE A 108 -2.84 14.69 6.69
C ILE A 108 -3.66 15.59 5.74
N PRO A 109 -3.07 16.17 4.65
CA PRO A 109 -3.83 17.01 3.73
C PRO A 109 -4.94 16.23 3.02
N LEU A 110 -4.73 14.96 2.68
CA LEU A 110 -5.76 14.08 2.12
C LEU A 110 -6.96 13.96 3.07
N THR A 111 -6.71 13.73 4.36
CA THR A 111 -7.76 13.63 5.38
C THR A 111 -8.56 14.93 5.50
N PHE A 112 -7.89 16.10 5.43
CA PHE A 112 -8.57 17.40 5.41
C PHE A 112 -9.46 17.59 4.19
N CYS A 113 -9.01 17.21 2.99
CA CYS A 113 -9.81 17.27 1.78
C CYS A 113 -11.07 16.40 1.88
N VAL A 114 -10.93 15.20 2.43
CA VAL A 114 -12.06 14.27 2.64
C VAL A 114 -13.05 14.82 3.66
N LEU A 115 -12.56 15.39 4.77
CA LEU A 115 -13.41 16.02 5.78
C LEU A 115 -14.25 17.17 5.17
N ALA A 116 -13.66 18.00 4.32
CA ALA A 116 -14.36 19.09 3.65
C ALA A 116 -15.53 18.59 2.77
N ILE A 117 -15.34 17.46 2.07
CA ILE A 117 -16.39 16.82 1.27
C ILE A 117 -17.50 16.27 2.17
N SER A 118 -17.13 15.60 3.27
CA SER A 118 -18.11 15.04 4.21
C SER A 118 -18.99 16.12 4.85
N LEU A 119 -18.42 17.28 5.17
CA LEU A 119 -19.19 18.42 5.70
C LEU A 119 -20.20 18.97 4.68
N ARG A 120 -19.86 18.97 3.38
CA ARG A 120 -20.79 19.38 2.31
C ARG A 120 -21.99 18.43 2.18
N VAL A 121 -21.77 17.12 2.38
CA VAL A 121 -22.83 16.09 2.29
C VAL A 121 -23.82 16.17 3.45
N ILE A 122 -23.39 16.71 4.60
CA ILE A 122 -24.22 16.85 5.81
C ILE A 122 -25.15 18.08 5.78
N ARG A 123 -24.96 19.01 4.84
CA ARG A 123 -25.90 20.13 4.58
C ARG A 123 -26.87 19.79 3.47
#